data_AF-A0A5C0VN51-F1
#
_entry.id   AF-A0A5C0VN51-F1
#
_cell.length_a   1.000
_cell.length_b   1.000
_cell.length_c   1.000
_cell.angle_alpha   90.00
_cell.angle_beta   90.00
_cell.angle_gamma   90.00
#
_symmetry.space_group_name_H-M   'P 1'
#
loop_
_entity.id
_entity.type
_entity.pdbx_description
1 polymer ?
#
loop_
_entity_poly.entity_id
_entity_poly.type
_entity_poly.pdbx_seq_one_letter_code
_entity_poly.pdbx_strand_id
1 'polypeptide(L)'
;MSIEDMKKVIILILSLIYSITAYSQDILAGIWKYQNNSEVFIVNIWKVTDGYEGHYKKVIVDATGNQISVVYDSNKEIGDTGYNWPFTISTGSISQDYRVGGSIQDNTVTNSPYAGGFIEGLCRIKILNPNCYNPNGNTCALQAEWIVKRGPGLYNPAEPPYSVPTNIILTKQ
;
A
#
# COMPACT_ATOMS: atom_id res chain seq x y z
N MET A 1 -20.85 44.42 6.57
CA MET A 1 -21.24 43.00 6.51
C MET A 1 -21.83 42.65 7.86
N SER A 2 -23.08 42.21 7.91
CA SER A 2 -23.75 41.90 9.17
C SER A 2 -23.21 40.59 9.76
N ILE A 3 -23.44 40.36 11.05
CA ILE A 3 -23.06 39.10 11.73
C ILE A 3 -23.75 37.88 11.07
N GLU A 4 -24.96 38.05 10.55
CA GLU A 4 -25.68 36.98 9.83
C GLU A 4 -25.04 36.67 8.47
N ASP A 5 -24.56 37.68 7.74
CA ASP A 5 -23.86 37.48 6.47
C ASP A 5 -22.54 36.72 6.68
N MET A 6 -21.83 37.02 7.77
CA MET A 6 -20.57 36.35 8.11
C MET A 6 -20.79 34.89 8.50
N LYS A 7 -21.88 34.57 9.22
CA LYS A 7 -22.26 33.18 9.55
C LYS A 7 -22.60 32.36 8.31
N LYS A 8 -23.33 32.94 7.36
CA LYS A 8 -23.67 32.27 6.09
C LYS A 8 -22.42 31.97 5.26
N VAL A 9 -21.46 32.90 5.19
CA VAL A 9 -20.18 32.70 4.50
C VAL A 9 -19.34 31.61 5.18
N ILE A 10 -19.27 31.58 6.51
CA ILE A 10 -18.55 30.53 7.25
C ILE A 10 -19.17 29.14 7.05
N ILE A 11 -20.51 29.02 7.05
CA ILE A 11 -21.21 27.75 6.80
C ILE A 11 -20.95 27.27 5.36
N LEU A 12 -20.94 28.18 4.38
CA LEU A 12 -20.68 27.86 2.98
C LEU A 12 -19.23 27.40 2.76
N ILE A 13 -18.26 28.06 3.40
CA ILE A 13 -16.85 27.66 3.38
C ILE A 13 -16.65 26.29 4.04
N LEU A 14 -17.28 26.04 5.20
CA LEU A 14 -17.21 24.72 5.86
C LEU A 14 -17.81 23.61 4.97
N SER A 15 -18.94 23.86 4.30
CA SER A 15 -19.53 22.88 3.38
C SER A 15 -18.67 22.61 2.14
N LEU A 16 -17.94 23.62 1.65
CA LEU A 16 -16.98 23.46 0.55
C LEU A 16 -15.75 22.66 0.98
N ILE A 17 -15.25 22.85 2.22
CA ILE A 17 -14.11 22.10 2.75
C ILE A 17 -14.47 20.63 3.00
N TYR A 18 -15.72 20.33 3.41
CA TYR A 18 -16.21 18.94 3.50
C TYR A 18 -16.35 18.24 2.14
N SER A 19 -16.39 18.99 1.04
CA SER A 19 -16.55 18.43 -0.31
C SER A 19 -15.24 17.97 -0.95
N ILE A 20 -14.08 18.20 -0.32
CA ILE A 20 -12.76 17.92 -0.91
C ILE A 20 -12.10 16.61 -0.41
N THR A 21 -12.78 15.84 0.46
CA THR A 21 -12.27 14.53 0.92
C THR A 21 -13.21 13.38 0.63
N ALA A 22 -13.98 13.47 -0.45
CA ALA A 22 -14.50 12.27 -1.12
C ALA A 22 -13.41 11.73 -2.06
N TYR A 23 -12.24 11.38 -1.51
CA TYR A 23 -11.47 10.31 -2.14
C TYR A 23 -12.44 9.16 -2.26
N SER A 24 -12.65 8.67 -3.48
CA SER A 24 -13.30 7.39 -3.70
C SER A 24 -12.79 6.44 -2.63
N GLN A 25 -13.63 6.13 -1.65
CA GLN A 25 -13.31 5.11 -0.68
C GLN A 25 -13.34 3.83 -1.51
N ASP A 26 -12.18 3.44 -1.96
CA ASP A 26 -11.98 2.24 -2.72
C ASP A 26 -11.62 1.13 -1.73
N ILE A 27 -12.25 -0.03 -1.90
CA ILE A 27 -12.10 -1.14 -0.96
C ILE A 27 -10.64 -1.57 -0.82
N LEU A 28 -9.83 -1.42 -1.87
CA LEU A 28 -8.43 -1.80 -1.89
C LEU A 28 -7.49 -0.62 -1.60
N ALA A 29 -7.80 0.60 -2.05
CA ALA A 29 -6.93 1.75 -1.79
C ALA A 29 -6.83 2.07 -0.29
N GLY A 30 -5.63 2.41 0.19
CA GLY A 30 -5.34 2.73 1.58
C GLY A 30 -4.12 2.00 2.12
N ILE A 31 -3.96 2.10 3.45
CA ILE A 31 -2.84 1.49 4.18
C ILE A 31 -3.27 0.13 4.73
N TRP A 32 -2.44 -0.86 4.47
CA TRP A 32 -2.61 -2.24 4.89
C TRP A 32 -1.41 -2.66 5.72
N LYS A 33 -1.65 -3.38 6.82
CA LYS A 33 -0.58 -3.84 7.72
C LYS A 33 -0.64 -5.34 7.97
N TYR A 34 0.52 -5.96 8.03
CA TYR A 34 0.74 -7.27 8.63
C TYR A 34 1.80 -7.10 9.72
N GLN A 35 1.50 -7.59 10.92
CA GLN A 35 2.43 -7.52 12.06
C GLN A 35 2.84 -8.92 12.49
N ASN A 36 4.14 -9.10 12.68
CA ASN A 36 4.74 -10.30 13.26
C ASN A 36 5.70 -9.87 14.37
N ASN A 37 5.28 -10.01 15.62
CA ASN A 37 5.97 -9.48 16.80
C ASN A 37 6.20 -7.96 16.66
N SER A 38 7.46 -7.52 16.74
CA SER A 38 7.88 -6.12 16.58
C SER A 38 8.05 -5.72 15.12
N GLU A 39 7.96 -6.62 14.14
CA GLU A 39 8.04 -6.25 12.72
C GLU A 39 6.66 -5.95 12.16
N VAL A 40 6.52 -4.82 11.48
CA VAL A 40 5.30 -4.46 10.75
C VAL A 40 5.63 -4.26 9.28
N PHE A 41 5.01 -5.09 8.44
CA PHE A 41 4.98 -4.91 7.00
C PHE A 41 3.78 -4.04 6.63
N ILE A 42 4.03 -2.96 5.90
CA ILE A 42 3.06 -1.94 5.55
C ILE A 42 3.00 -1.84 4.03
N VAL A 43 1.79 -1.90 3.46
CA VAL A 43 1.53 -1.68 2.04
C VAL A 43 0.62 -0.47 1.90
N ASN A 44 1.01 0.51 1.10
CA ASN A 44 0.17 1.64 0.75
C ASN A 44 -0.24 1.51 -0.73
N ILE A 45 -1.55 1.42 -0.99
CA ILE A 45 -2.11 1.22 -2.31
C ILE A 45 -2.97 2.44 -2.66
N TRP A 46 -2.81 3.00 -3.85
CA TRP A 46 -3.69 4.05 -4.36
C TRP A 46 -4.35 3.65 -5.66
N LYS A 47 -5.55 4.19 -5.88
CA LYS A 47 -6.32 3.97 -7.10
C LYS A 47 -5.72 4.83 -8.23
N VAL A 48 -5.56 4.22 -9.40
CA VAL A 48 -5.28 4.91 -10.67
C VAL A 48 -6.38 4.58 -11.69
N THR A 49 -6.37 5.25 -12.85
CA THR A 49 -7.41 5.11 -13.88
C THR A 49 -7.73 3.66 -14.21
N ASP A 50 -6.70 2.84 -14.44
CA ASP A 50 -6.86 1.47 -14.94
C ASP A 50 -6.58 0.37 -13.89
N GLY A 51 -6.48 0.74 -12.61
CA GLY A 51 -6.13 -0.24 -11.59
C GLY A 51 -5.64 0.37 -10.29
N TYR A 52 -4.53 -0.14 -9.80
CA TYR A 52 -3.90 0.32 -8.56
C TYR A 52 -2.39 0.32 -8.66
N GLU A 53 -1.79 1.27 -7.98
CA GLU A 53 -0.35 1.36 -7.78
C GLU A 53 -0.04 1.38 -6.28
N GLY A 54 1.21 1.12 -5.91
CA GLY A 54 1.56 1.04 -4.50
C GLY A 54 3.04 1.04 -4.17
N HIS A 55 3.30 1.28 -2.89
CA HIS A 55 4.57 1.08 -2.22
C HIS A 55 4.41 0.18 -1.00
N TYR A 56 5.52 -0.35 -0.53
CA TYR A 56 5.57 -1.13 0.69
C TYR A 56 6.80 -0.77 1.52
N LYS A 57 6.74 -1.04 2.81
CA LYS A 57 7.88 -0.89 3.72
C LYS A 57 7.79 -1.90 4.86
N LYS A 58 8.92 -2.16 5.50
CA LYS A 58 8.97 -2.89 6.76
C LYS A 58 9.59 -1.98 7.82
N VAL A 59 8.96 -1.98 8.99
CA VAL A 59 9.38 -1.18 10.13
C VAL A 59 9.46 -2.05 11.38
N ILE A 60 10.26 -1.62 12.35
CA ILE A 60 10.24 -2.16 13.71
C ILE A 60 9.41 -1.23 14.59
N VAL A 61 8.54 -1.80 15.43
CA VAL A 61 7.71 -1.08 16.40
C VAL A 61 8.04 -1.46 17.84
N ASP A 62 7.77 -0.55 18.77
CA ASP A 62 7.84 -0.81 20.20
C ASP A 62 6.61 -1.56 20.71
N ALA A 63 6.60 -1.88 22.01
CA ALA A 63 5.48 -2.57 22.67
C ALA A 63 4.16 -1.77 22.64
N THR A 64 4.21 -0.48 22.35
CA THR A 64 3.04 0.41 22.21
C THR A 64 2.63 0.63 20.75
N GLY A 65 3.34 0.02 19.80
CA GLY A 65 3.06 0.12 18.36
C GLY A 65 3.69 1.34 17.67
N ASN A 66 4.53 2.12 18.35
CA ASN A 66 5.23 3.24 17.72
C ASN A 66 6.40 2.73 16.88
N GLN A 67 6.59 3.33 15.71
CA GLN A 67 7.73 3.02 14.86
C GLN A 67 9.05 3.44 15.52
N ILE A 68 9.96 2.48 15.70
CA ILE A 68 11.33 2.70 16.19
C ILE A 68 12.31 2.84 15.04
N SER A 69 12.18 2.04 13.99
CA SER A 69 13.09 2.06 12.85
C SER A 69 12.43 1.60 11.56
N VAL A 70 13.01 1.99 10.43
CA VAL A 70 12.66 1.47 9.10
C VAL A 70 13.69 0.41 8.73
N VAL A 71 13.22 -0.81 8.43
CA VAL A 71 14.08 -1.91 7.95
C VAL A 71 14.35 -1.72 6.46
N TYR A 72 13.30 -1.45 5.69
CA TYR A 72 13.39 -1.07 4.29
C TYR A 72 12.14 -0.28 3.87
N ASP A 73 12.30 0.57 2.85
CA ASP A 73 11.21 1.34 2.22
C ASP A 73 11.35 1.24 0.70
N SER A 74 10.28 0.84 0.02
CA SER A 74 10.26 0.75 -1.43
C SER A 74 10.11 2.13 -2.09
N ASN A 75 9.61 3.13 -1.36
CA ASN A 75 9.63 4.53 -1.75
C ASN A 75 10.98 5.16 -1.37
N LYS A 76 12.04 4.72 -2.04
CA LYS A 76 13.41 5.22 -1.85
C LYS A 76 13.91 5.93 -3.10
N GLU A 77 14.99 6.67 -2.95
CA GLU A 77 15.68 7.31 -4.06
C GLU A 77 16.25 6.26 -5.04
N ILE A 78 16.16 6.57 -6.34
CA ILE A 78 16.80 5.78 -7.39
C ILE A 78 18.26 6.25 -7.47
N GLY A 79 19.18 5.49 -6.83
CA GLY A 79 20.57 5.93 -6.72
C GLY A 79 20.64 7.29 -6.01
N ASP A 80 21.39 8.22 -6.59
CA ASP A 80 21.55 9.60 -6.09
C ASP A 80 20.93 10.63 -7.06
N THR A 81 19.77 10.29 -7.65
CA THR A 81 19.14 11.09 -8.71
C THR A 81 18.31 12.27 -8.18
N GLY A 82 18.02 12.32 -6.88
CA GLY A 82 17.04 13.22 -6.26
C GLY A 82 15.59 12.80 -6.49
N TYR A 83 15.34 11.66 -7.15
CA TYR A 83 14.01 11.16 -7.46
C TYR A 83 13.76 9.79 -6.83
N ASN A 84 12.61 9.64 -6.20
CA ASN A 84 12.18 8.35 -5.66
C ASN A 84 11.63 7.43 -6.74
N TRP A 85 11.65 6.13 -6.45
CA TRP A 85 10.90 5.12 -7.21
C TRP A 85 9.43 5.54 -7.33
N PRO A 86 8.83 5.53 -8.54
CA PRO A 86 7.48 6.06 -8.77
C PRO A 86 6.38 5.19 -8.13
N PHE A 87 6.44 3.88 -8.38
CA PHE A 87 5.64 2.85 -7.72
C PHE A 87 6.43 1.54 -7.77
N THR A 88 6.08 0.61 -6.89
CA THR A 88 6.67 -0.75 -6.88
C THR A 88 5.63 -1.85 -6.99
N ILE A 89 4.34 -1.51 -6.91
CA ILE A 89 3.22 -2.40 -7.12
C ILE A 89 2.40 -1.79 -8.25
N SER A 90 1.99 -2.61 -9.22
CA SER A 90 1.07 -2.20 -10.28
C SER A 90 0.11 -3.34 -10.58
N THR A 91 -1.18 -3.07 -10.52
CA THR A 91 -2.23 -4.07 -10.68
C THR A 91 -3.38 -3.53 -11.53
N GLY A 92 -4.17 -4.43 -12.11
CA GLY A 92 -5.38 -4.05 -12.85
C GLY A 92 -6.53 -3.63 -11.93
N SER A 93 -7.74 -3.58 -12.48
CA SER A 93 -8.93 -3.34 -11.68
C SER A 93 -9.34 -4.57 -10.86
N ILE A 94 -9.97 -4.33 -9.70
CA ILE A 94 -10.48 -5.39 -8.84
C ILE A 94 -11.62 -6.14 -9.56
N SER A 95 -11.58 -7.47 -9.53
CA SER A 95 -12.65 -8.29 -10.09
C SER A 95 -13.89 -8.30 -9.19
N GLN A 96 -14.99 -8.87 -9.71
CA GLN A 96 -16.23 -9.07 -8.95
C GLN A 96 -16.02 -9.96 -7.71
N ASP A 97 -15.01 -10.85 -7.73
CA ASP A 97 -14.64 -11.72 -6.60
C ASP A 97 -13.67 -11.04 -5.61
N TYR A 98 -13.59 -9.71 -5.66
CA TYR A 98 -12.69 -8.88 -4.85
C TYR A 98 -11.21 -9.30 -4.91
N ARG A 99 -10.77 -9.72 -6.09
CA ARG A 99 -9.40 -10.15 -6.35
C ARG A 99 -8.76 -9.24 -7.38
N VAL A 100 -7.47 -8.97 -7.20
CA VAL A 100 -6.63 -8.30 -8.19
C VAL A 100 -5.29 -9.02 -8.31
N GLY A 101 -4.71 -8.96 -9.51
CA GLY A 101 -3.36 -9.45 -9.79
C GLY A 101 -2.55 -8.39 -10.52
N GLY A 102 -1.24 -8.47 -10.41
CA GLY A 102 -0.34 -7.52 -11.05
C GLY A 102 1.13 -7.87 -10.84
N SER A 103 1.98 -6.89 -11.06
CA SER A 103 3.42 -6.96 -10.83
C SER A 103 3.81 -6.27 -9.52
N ILE A 104 4.91 -6.74 -8.96
CA ILE A 104 5.62 -6.08 -7.87
C ILE A 104 7.11 -6.09 -8.18
N GLN A 105 7.78 -4.96 -7.97
CA GLN A 105 9.23 -4.82 -8.07
C GLN A 105 9.78 -4.77 -6.66
N ASP A 106 10.50 -5.81 -6.25
CA ASP A 106 11.23 -5.78 -4.99
C ASP A 106 12.53 -5.00 -5.16
N ASN A 107 12.42 -3.68 -5.05
CA ASN A 107 13.56 -2.78 -5.06
C ASN A 107 14.24 -2.70 -3.68
N THR A 108 13.77 -3.45 -2.68
CA THR A 108 14.33 -3.45 -1.31
C THR A 108 15.33 -4.56 -1.04
N VAL A 109 15.52 -5.45 -2.02
CA VAL A 109 16.53 -6.50 -1.96
C VAL A 109 17.92 -5.97 -1.72
N THR A 110 18.75 -6.78 -1.05
CA THR A 110 20.17 -6.48 -0.88
C THR A 110 20.82 -6.26 -2.24
N ASN A 111 21.48 -5.12 -2.39
CA ASN A 111 22.19 -4.81 -3.63
C ASN A 111 23.24 -5.89 -3.90
N SER A 112 23.19 -6.49 -5.07
CA SER A 112 24.14 -7.50 -5.51
C SER A 112 24.39 -7.38 -7.01
N PRO A 113 25.55 -7.81 -7.50
CA PRO A 113 25.83 -7.88 -8.94
C PRO A 113 24.83 -8.73 -9.74
N TYR A 114 24.02 -9.54 -9.04
CA TYR A 114 23.09 -10.49 -9.62
C TYR A 114 21.63 -10.00 -9.64
N ALA A 115 21.32 -8.86 -9.04
CA ALA A 115 19.94 -8.39 -8.84
C ALA A 115 19.57 -7.09 -9.56
N GLY A 116 20.45 -6.47 -10.36
CA GLY A 116 20.12 -5.28 -11.16
C GLY A 116 19.53 -4.06 -10.42
N GLY A 117 19.49 -4.08 -9.09
CA GLY A 117 18.82 -3.09 -8.23
C GLY A 117 17.39 -3.45 -7.80
N PHE A 118 16.75 -4.48 -8.38
CA PHE A 118 15.42 -4.96 -7.98
C PHE A 118 15.14 -6.37 -8.53
N ILE A 119 14.22 -7.10 -7.89
CA ILE A 119 13.71 -8.37 -8.41
C ILE A 119 12.26 -8.19 -8.86
N GLU A 120 11.94 -8.66 -10.06
CA GLU A 120 10.56 -8.68 -10.55
C GLU A 120 9.75 -9.83 -9.95
N GLY A 121 8.50 -9.52 -9.63
CA GLY A 121 7.55 -10.44 -9.04
C GLY A 121 6.13 -10.23 -9.54
N LEU A 122 5.29 -11.18 -9.18
CA LEU A 122 3.86 -11.15 -9.36
C LEU A 122 3.20 -11.04 -8.00
N CYS A 123 2.24 -10.13 -7.86
CA CYS A 123 1.43 -9.99 -6.66
C CYS A 123 -0.03 -10.36 -6.92
N ARG A 124 -0.68 -10.94 -5.92
CA ARG A 124 -2.11 -11.19 -5.86
C ARG A 124 -2.65 -10.67 -4.54
N ILE A 125 -3.74 -9.92 -4.62
CA ILE A 125 -4.47 -9.45 -3.45
C ILE A 125 -5.92 -9.92 -3.57
N LYS A 126 -6.47 -10.46 -2.47
CA LYS A 126 -7.89 -10.86 -2.40
C LYS A 126 -8.49 -10.37 -1.10
N ILE A 127 -9.55 -9.57 -1.17
CA ILE A 127 -10.32 -9.19 0.02
C ILE A 127 -11.05 -10.44 0.55
N LEU A 128 -10.92 -10.70 1.84
CA LEU A 128 -11.45 -11.92 2.46
C LEU A 128 -12.84 -11.74 3.07
N ASN A 129 -13.14 -10.53 3.52
CA ASN A 129 -14.35 -10.16 4.24
C ASN A 129 -14.91 -8.83 3.70
N PRO A 130 -15.33 -8.77 2.42
CA PRO A 130 -15.77 -7.52 1.79
C PRO A 130 -16.99 -6.88 2.48
N ASN A 131 -17.76 -7.65 3.25
CA ASN A 131 -18.82 -7.15 4.11
C ASN A 131 -18.34 -6.25 5.28
N CYS A 132 -17.05 -6.29 5.62
CA CYS A 132 -16.43 -5.35 6.57
C CYS A 132 -16.08 -4.01 5.93
N TYR A 133 -16.23 -3.87 4.60
CA TYR A 133 -16.00 -2.61 3.93
C TYR A 133 -17.19 -1.67 4.14
N ASN A 134 -16.99 -0.66 4.99
CA ASN A 134 -17.99 0.37 5.22
C ASN A 134 -17.31 1.75 5.22
N PRO A 135 -17.58 2.60 4.22
CA PRO A 135 -16.96 3.91 4.12
C PRO A 135 -17.43 4.90 5.20
N ASN A 136 -18.51 4.56 5.92
CA ASN A 136 -19.18 5.42 6.90
C ASN A 136 -18.95 4.97 8.36
N GLY A 137 -18.06 4.00 8.60
CA GLY A 137 -17.70 3.56 9.97
C GLY A 137 -17.29 2.09 10.07
N ASN A 138 -16.75 1.67 11.22
CA ASN A 138 -16.24 0.31 11.40
C ASN A 138 -17.32 -0.68 11.83
N THR A 139 -17.58 -1.70 11.01
CA THR A 139 -18.30 -2.92 11.42
C THR A 139 -17.34 -4.01 11.87
N CYS A 140 -16.18 -4.11 11.23
CA CYS A 140 -15.07 -5.02 11.54
C CYS A 140 -13.81 -4.58 10.78
N ALA A 141 -12.65 -5.13 11.14
CA ALA A 141 -11.40 -4.86 10.42
C ALA A 141 -11.41 -5.54 9.04
N LEU A 142 -11.20 -4.78 7.97
CA LEU A 142 -11.12 -5.32 6.61
C LEU A 142 -9.79 -6.06 6.42
N GLN A 143 -9.85 -7.25 5.83
CA GLN A 143 -8.71 -8.14 5.65
C GLN A 143 -8.53 -8.53 4.19
N ALA A 144 -7.27 -8.67 3.81
CA ALA A 144 -6.88 -9.12 2.48
C ALA A 144 -5.77 -10.18 2.55
N GLU A 145 -5.90 -11.22 1.74
CA GLU A 145 -4.82 -12.16 1.48
C GLU A 145 -3.81 -11.50 0.53
N TRP A 146 -2.53 -11.53 0.93
CA TRP A 146 -1.41 -11.01 0.16
C TRP A 146 -0.46 -12.15 -0.23
N ILE A 147 -0.28 -12.33 -1.53
CA ILE A 147 0.64 -13.32 -2.08
C ILE A 147 1.55 -12.65 -3.09
N VAL A 148 2.84 -12.85 -2.91
CA VAL A 148 3.90 -12.47 -3.84
C VAL A 148 4.71 -13.70 -4.21
N LYS A 149 5.13 -13.75 -5.47
CA LYS A 149 6.09 -14.74 -5.96
C LYS A 149 7.03 -14.07 -6.96
N ARG A 150 8.24 -14.61 -7.10
CA ARG A 150 9.18 -14.18 -8.15
C ARG A 150 8.52 -14.37 -9.52
N GLY A 151 8.81 -13.44 -10.43
CA GLY A 151 8.36 -13.51 -11.82
C GLY A 151 8.91 -14.75 -12.53
N PRO A 152 8.23 -15.23 -13.59
CA PRO A 152 8.78 -16.29 -14.43
C PRO A 152 9.99 -15.76 -15.20
N GLY A 153 10.99 -16.62 -15.44
CA GLY A 153 12.17 -16.24 -16.24
C GLY A 153 13.43 -17.00 -15.82
N LEU A 154 14.54 -16.67 -16.49
CA LEU A 154 15.87 -17.09 -16.06
C LEU A 154 16.29 -16.21 -14.89
N TYR A 155 16.73 -16.83 -13.80
CA TYR A 155 17.28 -16.15 -12.63
C TYR A 155 18.68 -16.65 -12.35
N ASN A 156 19.52 -15.78 -11.80
CA ASN A 156 20.82 -16.22 -11.30
C ASN A 156 20.59 -17.01 -10.00
N PRO A 157 21.14 -18.22 -9.84
CA PRO A 157 21.04 -18.96 -8.57
C PRO A 157 21.60 -18.20 -7.36
N ALA A 158 22.51 -17.25 -7.59
CA ALA A 158 23.08 -16.37 -6.57
C ALA A 158 22.31 -15.06 -6.36
N GLU A 159 21.16 -14.88 -7.01
CA GLU A 159 20.29 -13.73 -6.78
C GLU A 159 19.73 -13.77 -5.34
N PRO A 160 19.70 -12.62 -4.62
CA PRO A 160 19.20 -12.56 -3.25
C PRO A 160 17.74 -13.02 -3.12
N PRO A 161 17.32 -13.43 -1.92
CA PRO A 161 15.92 -13.74 -1.67
C PRO A 161 15.05 -12.49 -1.78
N TYR A 162 13.76 -12.71 -2.08
CA TYR A 162 12.73 -11.69 -1.99
C TYR A 162 12.63 -11.17 -0.55
N SER A 163 12.63 -9.85 -0.38
CA SER A 163 12.45 -9.16 0.90
C SER A 163 10.97 -9.03 1.26
N VAL A 164 10.09 -8.99 0.26
CA VAL A 164 8.64 -8.86 0.48
C VAL A 164 8.05 -10.16 1.04
N PRO A 165 7.36 -10.14 2.20
CA PRO A 165 6.68 -11.32 2.73
C PRO A 165 5.53 -11.75 1.82
N THR A 166 5.18 -13.03 1.88
CA THR A 166 4.14 -13.66 1.07
C THR A 166 3.30 -14.61 1.91
N ASN A 167 2.09 -14.95 1.44
CA ASN A 167 1.13 -15.80 2.14
C ASN A 167 0.76 -15.24 3.54
N ILE A 168 0.48 -13.93 3.60
CA ILE A 168 0.10 -13.23 4.83
C ILE A 168 -1.29 -12.63 4.70
N ILE A 169 -1.91 -12.34 5.84
CA ILE A 169 -3.17 -11.59 5.91
C ILE A 169 -2.86 -10.15 6.32
N LEU A 170 -3.15 -9.23 5.41
CA LEU A 170 -3.10 -7.80 5.66
C LEU A 170 -4.42 -7.34 6.30
N THR A 171 -4.32 -6.37 7.21
CA THR A 171 -5.48 -5.68 7.81
C THR A 171 -5.44 -4.20 7.44
N LYS A 172 -6.57 -3.67 6.95
CA LYS A 172 -6.70 -2.24 6.60
C LYS A 172 -6.68 -1.39 7.88
N GLN A 173 -6.09 -0.20 7.80
CA GLN A 173 -5.98 0.77 8.89
C GLN A 173 -6.98 1.90 8.78
#